data_AF-Q0FLI5-F1
#
_entry.id   AF-Q0FLI5-F1
#
_cell.length_a   1.000
_cell.length_b   1.000
_cell.length_c   1.000
_cell.angle_alpha   90.00
_cell.angle_beta   90.00
_cell.angle_gamma   90.00
#
_symmetry.space_group_name_H-M   'P 1'
#
loop_
_entity.id
_entity.type
_entity.pdbx_description
1 polymer ?
#
loop_
_entity_poly.entity_id
_entity_poly.type
_entity_poly.pdbx_seq_one_letter_code
_entity_poly.pdbx_strand_id
1 'polypeptide(L)'
;MSEQENWKWWVGHDDERFHTECETREEAVYIATEEQEGGHIVEAMKPANIEISRFFDAHLFVESAEDDAAECHGDPEGDILVFDLKPEVRADLEKMVRAAMDAWQEKHSLTFTGFQFAASRNHEYVPAKAESE
;
A
#
# COMPACT_ATOMS: atom_id res chain seq x y z
N MET A 1 9.38 10.53 15.19
CA MET A 1 8.03 10.27 15.71
C MET A 1 8.12 8.95 16.45
N SER A 2 7.80 8.94 17.74
CA SER A 2 7.90 7.69 18.51
C SER A 2 6.85 6.70 18.00
N GLU A 3 7.13 5.40 18.04
CA GLU A 3 6.22 4.35 17.52
C GLU A 3 4.82 4.37 18.18
N GLN A 4 4.66 5.06 19.31
CA GLN A 4 3.37 5.27 19.98
C GLN A 4 2.54 6.41 19.38
N GLU A 5 3.13 7.39 18.70
CA GLU A 5 2.40 8.57 18.15
C GLU A 5 1.57 8.25 16.90
N ASN A 6 1.77 7.07 16.29
CA ASN A 6 1.13 6.70 15.02
C ASN A 6 -0.07 5.74 15.15
N TRP A 7 -0.37 5.23 16.34
CA TRP A 7 -1.54 4.37 16.57
C TRP A 7 -2.77 5.23 16.82
N LYS A 8 -3.84 4.98 16.05
CA LYS A 8 -5.15 5.60 16.24
C LYS A 8 -6.21 4.52 16.33
N TRP A 9 -7.33 4.83 16.97
CA TRP A 9 -8.51 3.99 16.92
C TRP A 9 -9.31 4.29 15.66
N TRP A 10 -9.97 3.28 15.13
CA TRP A 10 -10.71 3.37 13.89
C TRP A 10 -12.03 2.64 14.01
N VAL A 11 -13.08 3.18 13.38
CA VAL A 11 -14.41 2.58 13.34
C VAL A 11 -14.80 2.27 11.90
N GLY A 12 -15.36 1.09 11.68
CA GLY A 12 -15.89 0.60 10.42
C GLY A 12 -17.24 -0.07 10.61
N HIS A 13 -18.03 -0.14 9.53
CA HIS A 13 -19.29 -0.88 9.52
C HIS A 13 -19.07 -2.40 9.49
N ASP A 14 -17.96 -2.83 8.90
CA ASP A 14 -17.53 -4.22 8.78
C ASP A 14 -16.07 -4.37 9.23
N ASP A 15 -15.56 -5.60 9.24
CA ASP A 15 -14.18 -5.92 9.63
C ASP A 15 -13.16 -5.67 8.50
N GLU A 16 -13.58 -5.09 7.37
CA GLU A 16 -12.73 -4.82 6.20
C GLU A 16 -12.44 -3.33 5.99
N ARG A 17 -13.40 -2.44 6.27
CA ARG A 17 -13.35 -1.01 5.94
C ARG A 17 -13.61 -0.13 7.14
N PHE A 18 -12.55 0.51 7.60
CA PHE A 18 -12.60 1.50 8.68
C PHE A 18 -12.54 2.92 8.12
N HIS A 19 -13.51 3.75 8.48
CA HIS A 19 -13.74 5.05 7.88
C HIS A 19 -13.54 6.23 8.83
N THR A 20 -13.71 6.03 10.14
CA THR A 20 -13.59 7.11 11.13
C THR A 20 -12.37 6.90 12.02
N GLU A 21 -11.46 7.87 12.06
CA GLU A 21 -10.32 7.92 12.99
C GLU A 21 -10.75 8.52 14.34
N CYS A 22 -10.26 7.94 15.43
CA CYS A 22 -10.54 8.32 16.81
C CYS A 22 -9.24 8.37 17.61
N GLU A 23 -9.16 9.28 18.58
CA GLU A 23 -7.99 9.39 19.45
C GLU A 23 -7.98 8.29 20.53
N THR A 24 -9.17 7.83 20.92
CA THR A 24 -9.34 6.88 22.03
C THR A 24 -10.26 5.73 21.65
N ARG A 25 -10.15 4.61 22.39
CA ARG A 25 -11.04 3.46 22.23
C ARG A 25 -12.47 3.86 22.58
N GLU A 26 -12.65 4.66 23.62
CA GLU A 26 -13.95 5.09 24.13
C GLU A 26 -14.72 5.90 23.09
N GLU A 27 -14.04 6.78 22.35
CA GLU A 27 -14.61 7.51 21.22
C GLU A 27 -15.03 6.56 20.08
N ALA A 28 -14.19 5.58 19.74
CA ALA A 28 -14.51 4.58 18.73
C ALA A 28 -15.72 3.71 19.12
N VAL A 29 -15.79 3.29 20.39
CA VAL A 29 -16.94 2.55 20.93
C VAL A 29 -18.20 3.41 20.88
N TYR A 30 -18.12 4.68 21.30
CA TYR A 30 -19.26 5.60 21.26
C TYR A 30 -19.85 5.72 19.85
N ILE A 31 -19.00 5.91 18.84
CA ILE A 31 -19.44 5.99 17.44
C ILE A 31 -20.07 4.66 17.00
N ALA A 32 -19.44 3.53 17.31
CA ALA A 32 -19.98 2.21 16.96
C ALA A 32 -21.34 1.92 17.62
N THR A 33 -21.60 2.45 18.83
CA THR A 33 -22.84 2.17 19.58
C THR A 33 -23.95 3.19 19.41
N GLU A 34 -23.62 4.50 19.33
CA GLU A 34 -24.60 5.59 19.35
C GLU A 34 -24.82 6.21 17.98
N GLU A 35 -23.80 6.18 17.11
CA GLU A 35 -23.87 6.74 15.75
C GLU A 35 -24.08 5.65 14.69
N GLN A 36 -23.92 4.38 15.06
CA GLN A 36 -24.11 3.21 14.21
C GLN A 36 -24.94 2.14 14.92
N GLU A 37 -25.50 1.19 14.17
CA GLU A 37 -26.22 0.02 14.69
C GLU A 37 -25.24 -1.11 15.08
N GLY A 38 -24.19 -0.76 15.82
CA GLY A 38 -23.02 -1.61 16.03
C GLY A 38 -21.99 -1.46 14.92
N GLY A 39 -20.73 -1.80 15.22
CA GLY A 39 -19.63 -1.62 14.30
C GLY A 39 -18.35 -2.33 14.77
N HIS A 40 -17.36 -2.37 13.89
CA HIS A 40 -16.04 -2.90 14.19
C HIS A 40 -15.11 -1.76 14.54
N ILE A 41 -14.30 -1.98 15.59
CA ILE A 41 -13.25 -1.05 15.98
C ILE A 41 -11.88 -1.72 15.89
N VAL A 42 -10.86 -0.94 15.58
CA VAL A 42 -9.48 -1.43 15.51
C VAL A 42 -8.51 -0.33 15.89
N GLU A 43 -7.40 -0.69 16.51
CA GLU A 43 -6.28 0.22 16.70
C GLU A 43 -5.29 -0.01 15.57
N ALA A 44 -5.02 1.01 14.76
CA ALA A 44 -4.22 0.87 13.56
C ALA A 44 -3.34 2.08 13.27
N MET A 45 -2.22 1.80 12.61
CA MET A 45 -1.35 2.82 12.03
C MET A 45 -1.80 3.12 10.60
N LYS A 46 -2.04 4.40 10.27
CA LYS A 46 -2.24 4.80 8.86
C LYS A 46 -1.10 4.27 7.99
N PRO A 47 -1.37 3.90 6.73
CA PRO A 47 -0.33 3.43 5.82
C PRO A 47 0.86 4.37 5.82
N ALA A 48 2.05 3.79 5.92
CA ALA A 48 3.29 4.50 5.61
C ALA A 48 3.24 5.00 4.16
N ASN A 49 4.05 6.01 3.84
CA ASN A 49 4.21 6.50 2.47
C ASN A 49 4.41 5.32 1.51
N ILE A 50 3.55 5.20 0.50
CA ILE A 50 3.68 4.16 -0.51
C ILE A 50 4.82 4.57 -1.44
N GLU A 51 5.90 3.79 -1.42
CA GLU A 51 7.02 3.93 -2.35
C GLU A 51 6.60 3.40 -3.72
N ILE A 52 6.50 4.28 -4.73
CA ILE A 52 6.13 3.86 -6.09
C ILE A 52 7.14 2.87 -6.68
N SER A 53 8.37 2.87 -6.20
CA SER A 53 9.44 1.96 -6.60
C SER A 53 9.08 0.49 -6.35
N ARG A 54 8.26 0.20 -5.33
CA ARG A 54 7.79 -1.17 -5.02
C ARG A 54 7.04 -1.82 -6.18
N PHE A 55 6.46 -1.03 -7.08
CA PHE A 55 5.69 -1.51 -8.22
C PHE A 55 6.52 -1.62 -9.51
N PHE A 56 7.79 -1.21 -9.48
CA PHE A 56 8.69 -1.42 -10.61
C PHE A 56 9.24 -2.84 -10.59
N ASP A 57 9.04 -3.57 -11.69
CA ASP A 57 9.58 -4.91 -11.92
C ASP A 57 10.46 -4.88 -13.18
N ALA A 58 11.76 -5.17 -13.01
CA ALA A 58 12.69 -5.07 -14.13
C ALA A 58 12.49 -6.18 -15.17
N HIS A 59 11.89 -7.31 -14.80
CA HIS A 59 11.59 -8.39 -15.74
C HIS A 59 10.46 -8.02 -16.68
N LEU A 60 9.34 -7.56 -16.13
CA LEU A 60 8.20 -7.10 -16.94
C LEU A 60 8.58 -5.90 -17.81
N PHE A 61 9.40 -4.99 -17.27
CA PHE A 61 9.90 -3.84 -18.04
C PHE A 61 10.76 -4.27 -19.23
N VAL A 62 11.73 -5.18 -19.03
CA VAL A 62 12.62 -5.64 -20.11
C VAL A 62 11.86 -6.46 -21.14
N GLU A 63 10.90 -7.31 -20.73
CA GLU A 63 10.05 -8.04 -21.68
C GLU A 63 9.22 -7.09 -22.55
N SER A 64 8.57 -6.09 -21.95
CA SER A 64 7.83 -5.09 -22.73
C SER A 64 8.75 -4.30 -23.66
N ALA A 65 9.97 -3.98 -23.22
CA ALA A 65 10.94 -3.29 -24.06
C ALA A 65 11.45 -4.17 -25.22
N GLU A 66 11.58 -5.47 -24.99
CA GLU A 66 11.94 -6.46 -26.01
C GLU A 66 10.89 -6.52 -27.10
N ASP A 67 9.61 -6.65 -26.72
CA ASP A 67 8.48 -6.68 -27.67
C ASP A 67 8.45 -5.41 -28.53
N ASP A 68 8.60 -4.23 -27.92
CA ASP A 68 8.63 -2.95 -28.64
C ASP A 68 9.85 -2.84 -29.56
N ALA A 69 11.02 -3.31 -29.11
CA ALA A 69 12.26 -3.20 -29.87
C ALA A 69 12.33 -4.21 -31.02
N ALA A 70 11.67 -5.36 -30.91
CA ALA A 70 11.67 -6.40 -31.94
C ALA A 70 11.20 -5.86 -33.30
N GLU A 71 10.26 -4.91 -33.31
CA GLU A 71 9.72 -4.34 -34.55
C GLU A 71 10.76 -3.53 -35.37
N CYS A 72 11.69 -2.85 -34.71
CA CYS A 72 12.65 -1.94 -35.35
C CYS A 72 14.09 -2.43 -35.31
N HIS A 73 14.40 -3.30 -34.34
CA HIS A 73 15.76 -3.69 -33.97
C HIS A 73 15.93 -5.20 -33.80
N GLY A 74 14.85 -5.98 -33.87
CA GLY A 74 14.87 -7.43 -33.78
C GLY A 74 15.59 -8.09 -34.96
N ASP A 75 16.11 -9.29 -34.72
CA ASP A 75 16.62 -10.14 -35.79
C ASP A 75 15.43 -10.58 -36.67
N PRO A 76 15.42 -10.30 -37.99
CA PRO A 76 14.36 -10.77 -38.89
C PRO A 76 14.23 -12.30 -38.94
N GLU A 77 15.26 -13.04 -38.56
CA GLU A 77 15.22 -14.51 -38.45
C GLU A 77 14.73 -14.99 -37.07
N GLY A 78 14.53 -14.08 -36.10
CA GLY A 78 13.77 -14.32 -34.86
C GLY A 78 14.50 -15.06 -33.73
N ASP A 79 15.79 -15.37 -33.89
CA ASP A 79 16.50 -16.25 -32.95
C ASP A 79 17.34 -15.49 -31.88
N ILE A 80 17.38 -14.16 -31.91
CA ILE A 80 18.23 -13.35 -31.03
C ILE A 80 17.39 -12.28 -30.34
N LEU A 81 17.43 -12.27 -29.00
CA LEU A 81 16.86 -11.20 -28.19
C LEU A 81 17.66 -9.91 -28.35
N VAL A 82 16.97 -8.78 -28.48
CA VAL A 82 17.53 -7.43 -28.48
C VAL A 82 18.19 -7.13 -27.12
N PHE A 83 17.57 -7.57 -26.02
CA PHE A 83 18.03 -7.39 -24.66
C PHE A 83 18.26 -8.75 -23.95
N ASP A 84 19.31 -9.47 -24.35
CA ASP A 84 19.75 -10.69 -23.64
C ASP A 84 20.48 -10.35 -22.33
N LEU A 85 19.70 -10.04 -21.28
CA LEU A 85 20.20 -9.70 -19.96
C LEU A 85 20.28 -10.92 -19.05
N LYS A 86 21.44 -11.12 -18.44
CA LYS A 86 21.58 -12.11 -17.36
C LYS A 86 20.72 -11.74 -16.15
N PRO A 87 20.19 -12.72 -15.39
CA PRO A 87 19.33 -12.46 -14.23
C PRO A 87 19.94 -11.50 -13.20
N GLU A 88 21.25 -11.59 -12.95
CA GLU A 88 21.95 -10.73 -12.01
C GLU A 88 22.03 -9.26 -12.47
N VAL A 89 22.16 -9.02 -13.78
CA VAL A 89 22.19 -7.67 -14.34
C VAL A 89 20.80 -7.04 -14.27
N ARG A 90 19.77 -7.85 -14.54
CA ARG A 90 18.37 -7.43 -14.41
C ARG A 90 17.99 -7.08 -12.96
N ALA A 91 18.46 -7.88 -11.99
CA ALA A 91 18.24 -7.59 -10.58
C ALA A 91 18.93 -6.28 -10.15
N ASP A 92 20.12 -6.00 -10.68
CA ASP A 92 20.83 -4.74 -10.43
C ASP A 92 20.08 -3.55 -11.06
N LEU A 93 19.57 -3.68 -12.29
CA LEU A 93 18.70 -2.69 -12.92
C LEU A 93 17.48 -2.36 -12.04
N GLU A 94 16.79 -3.38 -11.52
CA GLU A 94 15.66 -3.19 -10.60
C GLU A 94 16.06 -2.34 -9.40
N LYS A 95 17.15 -2.72 -8.73
CA LYS A 95 17.64 -2.02 -7.56
C LYS A 95 17.99 -0.57 -7.87
N MET A 96 18.68 -0.30 -8.98
CA MET A 96 19.09 1.04 -9.38
C MET A 96 17.89 1.94 -9.71
N VAL A 97 16.94 1.44 -10.50
CA VAL A 97 15.75 2.20 -10.89
C VAL A 97 14.87 2.47 -9.68
N ARG A 98 14.66 1.48 -8.82
CA ARG A 98 13.91 1.68 -7.57
C ARG A 98 14.52 2.76 -6.69
N ALA A 99 15.84 2.73 -6.47
CA ALA A 99 16.53 3.76 -5.69
C ALA A 99 16.40 5.16 -6.33
N ALA A 100 16.42 5.26 -7.65
CA ALA A 100 16.21 6.52 -8.36
C ALA A 100 14.77 7.03 -8.21
N MET A 101 13.77 6.14 -8.25
CA MET A 101 12.37 6.47 -8.01
C MET A 101 12.14 6.96 -6.57
N ASP A 102 12.75 6.32 -5.58
CA ASP A 102 12.67 6.73 -4.18
C ASP A 102 13.26 8.14 -3.98
N ALA A 103 14.47 8.37 -4.54
CA ALA A 103 15.11 9.68 -4.49
C ALA A 103 14.28 10.76 -5.21
N TRP A 104 13.61 10.42 -6.32
CA TRP A 104 12.70 11.31 -7.00
C TRP A 104 11.46 11.64 -6.14
N GLN A 105 10.86 10.63 -5.51
CA GLN A 105 9.69 10.82 -4.64
C GLN A 105 10.03 11.73 -3.45
N GLU A 106 11.17 11.49 -2.80
CA GLU A 106 11.68 12.30 -1.70
C GLU A 106 11.96 13.75 -2.15
N LYS A 107 12.69 13.93 -3.27
CA LYS A 107 13.03 15.25 -3.81
C LYS A 107 11.79 16.12 -4.06
N HIS A 108 10.67 15.51 -4.41
CA HIS A 108 9.42 16.21 -4.71
C HIS A 108 8.43 16.22 -3.53
N SER A 109 8.84 15.73 -2.35
CA SER A 109 7.99 15.64 -1.15
C SER A 109 6.65 14.92 -1.43
N LEU A 110 6.68 13.92 -2.31
CA LEU A 110 5.48 13.18 -2.69
C LEU A 110 5.15 12.15 -1.61
N THR A 111 3.93 12.23 -1.09
CA THR A 111 3.38 11.27 -0.12
C THR A 111 2.15 10.62 -0.70
N PHE A 112 2.23 9.32 -0.94
CA PHE A 112 1.12 8.50 -1.42
C PHE A 112 0.56 7.70 -0.25
N THR A 113 -0.74 7.77 -0.01
CA THR A 113 -1.43 7.03 1.06
C THR A 113 -2.59 6.25 0.48
N GLY A 114 -2.74 5.00 0.93
CA GLY A 114 -3.84 4.11 0.55
C GLY A 114 -4.85 3.95 1.69
N PHE A 115 -5.78 3.01 1.52
CA PHE A 115 -6.76 2.65 2.55
C PHE A 115 -6.25 1.59 3.55
N GLN A 116 -5.21 0.84 3.17
CA GLN A 116 -4.71 -0.28 3.98
C GLN A 116 -3.82 0.21 5.12
N PHE A 117 -4.10 -0.18 6.35
CA PHE A 117 -3.24 0.14 7.49
C PHE A 117 -1.85 -0.50 7.38
N ALA A 118 -0.83 0.22 7.89
CA ALA A 118 0.53 -0.31 7.96
C ALA A 118 0.65 -1.46 8.98
N ALA A 119 -0.11 -1.35 10.07
CA ALA A 119 -0.27 -2.36 11.10
C ALA A 119 -1.62 -2.15 11.81
N SER A 120 -2.21 -3.23 12.32
CA SER A 120 -3.44 -3.19 13.11
C SER A 120 -3.36 -4.14 14.30
N ARG A 121 -4.08 -3.83 15.36
CA ARG A 121 -4.22 -4.63 16.59
C ARG A 121 -5.55 -4.32 17.29
N ASN A 122 -5.86 -5.08 18.34
CA ASN A 122 -7.03 -4.85 19.19
C ASN A 122 -8.36 -4.76 18.41
N HIS A 123 -8.52 -5.62 17.40
CA HIS A 123 -9.73 -5.69 16.61
C HIS A 123 -10.89 -6.23 17.46
N GLU A 124 -12.02 -5.53 17.43
CA GLU A 124 -13.19 -5.83 18.27
C GLU A 124 -14.47 -5.50 17.53
N TYR A 125 -15.51 -6.32 17.73
CA TYR A 125 -16.88 -5.96 17.34
C TYR A 125 -17.62 -5.37 18.53
N VAL A 126 -18.25 -4.22 18.33
CA VAL A 126 -19.05 -3.50 19.30
C VAL A 126 -20.52 -3.59 18.88
N PRO A 127 -21.39 -4.26 19.66
CA PRO A 127 -22.80 -4.39 19.30
C PRO A 127 -23.55 -3.07 19.44
N ALA A 128 -24.68 -2.94 18.72
CA ALA A 128 -25.61 -1.83 18.90
C ALA A 128 -26.06 -1.70 20.36
N LYS A 129 -26.35 -0.48 20.80
CA LYS A 129 -26.97 -0.25 22.10
C LYS A 129 -28.33 -0.95 22.12
N ALA A 130 -28.53 -1.87 23.06
CA ALA A 130 -29.83 -2.50 23.25
C ALA A 130 -30.87 -1.40 23.52
N GLU A 131 -31.93 -1.35 22.70
CA GLU A 131 -33.08 -0.49 22.99
C GLU A 131 -33.60 -0.89 24.37
N SER A 132 -33.45 0.01 25.34
CA SER A 132 -34.08 -0.14 26.64
C SER A 132 -35.60 0.01 26.43
N GLU A 133 -36.32 -1.12 26.46
CA GLU A 133 -37.79 -1.19 26.54
C GLU A 133 -38.37 -0.39 27.71
#